data_AF-A0A2H4TL68-F1
#
_entry.id   AF-A0A2H4TL68-F1
#
_cell.length_a   1.000
_cell.length_b   1.000
_cell.length_c   1.000
_cell.angle_alpha   90.00
_cell.angle_beta   90.00
_cell.angle_gamma   90.00
#
_symmetry.space_group_name_H-M   'P 1'
#
loop_
_entity.id
_entity.type
_entity.pdbx_description
1 polymer ?
#
loop_
_entity_poly.entity_id
_entity_poly.type
_entity_poly.pdbx_seq_one_letter_code
_entity_poly.pdbx_strand_id
1 'polypeptide(L)'
;MSQIENAVTSSSKVKRQYRKGNPLSASERQQQALARKKATHKEIRVFVKDVFKSQLQLLCEKEGITQAEMIEKLIAMASAKK
;
A
#
# COMPACT_ATOMS: atom_id res chain seq x y z
N MET A 1 20.76 -45.22 -38.69
CA MET A 1 21.06 -44.88 -37.28
C MET A 1 21.87 -43.59 -37.28
N SER A 2 21.20 -42.43 -37.25
CA SER A 2 21.84 -41.11 -37.28
C SER A 2 21.90 -40.56 -35.86
N GLN A 3 23.11 -40.52 -35.31
CA GLN A 3 23.43 -40.06 -33.97
C GLN A 3 23.15 -38.55 -33.90
N ILE A 4 22.18 -38.15 -33.06
CA ILE A 4 21.93 -36.75 -32.76
C ILE A 4 23.10 -36.29 -31.90
N GLU A 5 24.00 -35.53 -32.51
CA GLU A 5 25.11 -34.89 -31.83
C GLU A 5 24.55 -33.97 -30.75
N ASN A 6 24.75 -34.37 -29.49
CA ASN A 6 24.40 -33.57 -28.34
C ASN A 6 25.07 -32.22 -28.48
N ALA A 7 24.28 -31.17 -28.72
CA ALA A 7 24.70 -29.80 -28.68
C ALA A 7 25.25 -29.49 -27.28
N VAL A 8 26.57 -29.61 -27.13
CA VAL A 8 27.30 -29.23 -25.92
C VAL A 8 27.19 -27.71 -25.80
N THR A 9 26.16 -27.25 -25.09
CA THR A 9 26.06 -25.85 -24.68
C THR A 9 27.25 -25.52 -23.79
N SER A 10 28.08 -24.58 -24.25
CA SER A 10 29.36 -24.13 -23.68
C SER A 10 29.27 -23.38 -22.35
N SER A 11 28.34 -23.76 -21.47
CA SER A 11 28.22 -23.18 -20.12
C SER A 11 28.61 -24.19 -19.06
N SER A 12 29.89 -24.18 -18.69
CA SER A 12 30.46 -24.86 -17.50
C SER A 12 30.03 -24.21 -16.17
N LYS A 13 29.17 -23.19 -16.20
CA LYS A 13 28.78 -22.45 -14.99
C LYS A 13 27.59 -23.14 -14.33
N VAL A 14 27.81 -23.67 -13.11
CA VAL A 14 26.76 -24.23 -12.25
C VAL A 14 25.59 -23.25 -12.18
N LYS A 15 24.45 -23.65 -12.72
CA LYS A 15 23.21 -22.87 -12.73
C LYS A 15 22.86 -22.54 -11.27
N ARG A 16 22.78 -21.25 -10.91
CA ARG A 16 22.45 -20.85 -9.53
C ARG A 16 21.15 -21.54 -9.11
N GLN A 17 21.20 -22.25 -7.99
CA GLN A 17 20.04 -22.94 -7.44
C GLN A 17 18.96 -21.90 -7.13
N TYR A 18 17.75 -22.12 -7.65
CA TYR A 18 16.63 -21.18 -7.49
C TYR A 18 16.34 -20.98 -6.00
N ARG A 19 16.70 -19.81 -5.47
CA ARG A 19 16.30 -19.38 -4.12
C ARG A 19 14.92 -18.77 -4.22
N LYS A 20 13.88 -19.60 -4.14
CA LYS A 20 12.55 -19.12 -3.80
C LYS A 20 12.70 -18.56 -2.39
N GLY A 21 12.82 -17.23 -2.26
CA GLY A 21 12.85 -16.59 -0.94
C GLY A 21 11.62 -17.01 -0.13
N ASN A 22 11.58 -16.70 1.16
CA ASN A 22 10.37 -16.93 1.94
C ASN A 22 9.35 -15.84 1.59
N PRO A 23 8.28 -16.13 0.81
CA PRO A 23 7.30 -15.11 0.47
C PRO A 23 6.58 -14.68 1.75
N LEU A 24 6.44 -13.36 1.94
CA LEU A 24 5.67 -12.83 3.07
C LEU A 24 4.24 -13.39 3.01
N SER A 25 3.81 -13.93 4.13
CA SER A 25 2.43 -14.33 4.36
C SER A 25 1.49 -13.13 4.15
N ALA A 26 0.21 -13.40 3.93
CA ALA A 26 -0.78 -12.35 3.73
C ALA A 26 -0.86 -11.40 4.94
N SER A 27 -0.73 -11.94 6.15
CA SER A 27 -0.70 -11.18 7.41
C SER A 27 0.53 -10.29 7.52
N GLU A 28 1.73 -10.79 7.22
CA GLU A 28 2.96 -9.99 7.28
C GLU A 28 2.94 -8.85 6.25
N ARG A 29 2.38 -9.09 5.05
CA ARG A 29 2.17 -8.04 4.05
C ARG A 29 1.21 -6.96 4.55
N GLN A 30 0.10 -7.34 5.18
CA GLN A 30 -0.85 -6.40 5.77
C GLN A 30 -0.19 -5.59 6.90
N GLN A 31 0.55 -6.25 7.80
CA GLN A 31 1.26 -5.59 8.88
C GLN A 31 2.32 -4.60 8.36
N GLN A 32 3.10 -4.99 7.34
CA GLN A 32 4.05 -4.06 6.71
C GLN A 32 3.35 -2.88 6.04
N ALA A 33 2.22 -3.10 5.35
CA ALA A 33 1.45 -2.01 4.76
C ALA A 33 0.92 -1.04 5.83
N LEU A 34 0.42 -1.56 6.95
CA LEU A 34 0.00 -0.75 8.09
C LEU A 34 1.18 -0.02 8.75
N ALA A 35 2.32 -0.67 8.91
CA ALA A 35 3.53 -0.06 9.47
C ALA A 35 4.02 1.11 8.60
N ARG A 36 4.00 0.95 7.27
CA ARG A 36 4.32 2.04 6.32
C ARG A 36 3.36 3.23 6.46
N LYS A 37 2.05 2.96 6.62
CA LYS A 37 1.05 4.02 6.84
C LYS A 37 1.25 4.74 8.18
N LYS A 38 1.54 3.99 9.24
CA LYS A 38 1.81 4.55 10.59
C LYS A 38 3.09 5.39 10.65
N ALA A 39 4.07 5.11 9.78
CA ALA A 39 5.30 5.89 9.72
C ALA A 39 5.06 7.33 9.22
N THR A 40 4.10 7.52 8.32
CA THR A 40 3.81 8.82 7.71
C THR A 40 2.57 9.51 8.27
N HIS A 41 1.57 8.76 8.73
CA HIS A 41 0.30 9.28 9.22
C HIS A 41 0.03 8.80 10.65
N LYS A 42 -0.49 9.68 11.51
CA LYS A 42 -0.98 9.33 12.85
C LYS A 42 -2.48 9.07 12.81
N GLU A 43 -2.93 8.04 13.53
CA GLU A 43 -4.35 7.71 13.65
C GLU A 43 -5.07 8.71 14.55
N ILE A 44 -6.24 9.19 14.13
CA ILE A 44 -7.09 10.08 14.92
C ILE A 44 -8.44 9.39 15.16
N ARG A 45 -8.80 9.19 16.42
CA ARG A 45 -10.12 8.69 16.82
C ARG A 45 -10.91 9.81 17.48
N VAL A 46 -11.98 10.25 16.83
CA VAL A 46 -12.79 11.38 17.30
C VAL A 46 -14.27 11.02 17.26
N PHE A 47 -15.00 11.50 18.27
CA PHE A 47 -16.46 11.47 18.27
C PHE A 47 -16.98 12.83 17.80
N VAL A 48 -17.87 12.81 16.83
CA VAL A 48 -18.49 14.00 16.24
C VAL A 48 -20.00 13.78 16.25
N LYS A 49 -20.80 14.86 16.33
CA LYS A 49 -22.26 14.77 16.23
C LYS A 49 -22.67 14.12 14.91
N ASP A 50 -23.73 13.30 14.94
CA ASP A 50 -24.19 12.52 13.79
C ASP A 50 -24.53 13.37 12.55
N VAL A 51 -25.07 14.57 12.77
CA VAL A 51 -25.39 15.53 11.69
C VAL A 51 -24.14 15.88 10.89
N PHE A 52 -23.03 16.17 11.59
CA PHE A 52 -21.77 16.54 10.93
C PHE A 52 -21.09 15.34 10.29
N LYS A 53 -21.23 14.14 10.87
CA LYS A 53 -20.72 12.91 10.24
C LYS A 53 -21.42 12.64 8.90
N SER A 54 -22.74 12.80 8.87
CA SER A 54 -23.54 12.63 7.66
C SER A 54 -23.18 13.66 6.59
N GLN A 55 -22.99 14.92 6.99
CA GLN A 55 -22.54 15.99 6.10
C GLN A 55 -21.13 15.73 5.55
N LEU A 56 -20.19 15.32 6.42
CA LEU A 56 -18.82 15.02 6.01
C LEU A 56 -18.80 13.88 4.97
N GLN A 57 -19.61 12.84 5.17
CA GLN A 57 -19.73 11.74 4.21
C GLN A 57 -20.25 12.22 2.86
N LEU A 58 -21.31 13.03 2.83
CA LEU A 58 -21.84 13.62 1.59
C LEU A 58 -20.81 14.51 0.88
N LEU A 59 -20.01 15.29 1.62
CA LEU A 59 -18.96 16.12 1.04
C LEU A 59 -17.83 15.27 0.45
N CYS A 60 -17.44 14.19 1.14
CA CYS A 60 -16.46 13.24 0.64
C CYS A 60 -16.93 12.58 -0.67
N GLU A 61 -18.20 12.17 -0.73
CA GLU A 61 -18.80 11.58 -1.93
C GLU A 61 -18.85 12.56 -3.11
N LYS A 62 -19.18 13.83 -2.85
CA LYS A 62 -19.22 14.88 -3.88
C LYS A 62 -17.84 15.22 -4.45
N GLU A 63 -16.82 15.29 -3.60
CA GLU A 63 -15.45 15.58 -4.04
C GLU A 63 -14.70 14.34 -4.53
N GLY A 64 -15.25 13.14 -4.30
CA GLY A 64 -14.59 11.88 -4.63
C GLY A 64 -13.32 11.61 -3.81
N ILE A 65 -13.22 12.18 -2.61
CA ILE A 65 -12.06 12.05 -1.72
C ILE A 65 -12.41 11.24 -0.47
N THR A 66 -11.37 10.73 0.19
CA THR A 66 -11.54 10.01 1.46
C THR A 66 -11.82 10.97 2.61
N GLN A 67 -12.44 10.44 3.68
CA GLN A 67 -12.67 11.22 4.91
C GLN A 67 -11.38 11.77 5.52
N ALA A 68 -10.29 11.01 5.43
CA ALA A 68 -8.98 11.44 5.93
C ALA A 68 -8.45 12.64 5.13
N GLU A 69 -8.47 12.58 3.79
CA GLU A 69 -8.05 13.69 2.93
C GLU A 69 -8.92 14.93 3.14
N MET A 70 -10.23 14.75 3.34
CA MET A 70 -11.13 15.86 3.66
C MET A 70 -10.72 16.54 4.97
N ILE A 71 -10.40 15.77 6.01
CA ILE A 71 -9.93 16.31 7.30
C ILE A 71 -8.60 17.06 7.12
N GLU A 72 -7.65 16.49 6.37
CA GLU A 72 -6.37 17.14 6.09
C GLU A 72 -6.55 18.48 5.36
N LYS A 73 -7.42 18.54 4.34
CA LYS A 73 -7.78 19.79 3.64
C LYS A 73 -8.41 20.81 4.59
N LEU A 74 -9.35 20.40 5.42
CA LEU A 74 -10.01 21.29 6.39
C LEU A 74 -9.00 21.88 7.40
N ILE A 75 -8.06 21.06 7.88
CA ILE A 75 -6.97 21.51 8.77
C ILE A 75 -6.04 22.48 8.03
N ALA A 76 -5.63 22.16 6.79
CA ALA A 76 -4.78 23.02 5.98
C ALA A 76 -5.43 24.39 5.74
N MET A 77 -6.71 24.43 5.33
CA MET A 77 -7.48 25.66 5.12
C MET A 77 -7.65 26.48 6.40
N ALA A 78 -7.91 25.83 7.54
CA ALA A 78 -8.01 26.51 8.84
C ALA A 78 -6.67 27.10 9.29
N SER A 79 -5.57 26.39 9.04
CA SER A 79 -4.22 26.84 9.40
C SER A 79 -3.72 28.00 8.53
N ALA A 80 -4.14 28.07 7.27
CA ALA A 80 -3.78 29.14 6.32
C ALA A 80 -4.56 30.45 6.53
N LYS A 81 -5.64 30.44 7.33
CA LYS A 81 -6.44 31.63 7.67
C LYS A 81 -5.94 32.35 8.94
N LYS A 82 -4.83 31.93 9.52
CA LYS A 82 -4.12 32.63 10.59
C LYS A 82 -3.08 33.58 10.01
#